data_AF-A0A2I0NI72-F1
#
_entry.id   AF-A0A2I0NI72-F1
#
_cell.length_a   1.000
_cell.length_b   1.000
_cell.length_c   1.000
_cell.angle_alpha   90.00
_cell.angle_beta   90.00
_cell.angle_gamma   90.00
#
_symmetry.space_group_name_H-M   'P 1'
#
loop_
_entity.id
_entity.type
_entity.pdbx_description
1 polymer ?
#
loop_
_entity_poly.entity_id
_entity_poly.type
_entity_poly.pdbx_seq_one_letter_code
_entity_poly.pdbx_strand_id
1 'polypeptide(L)'
;MDIIKRKITQLKKTLLRAQAIDENRLAGEIKQTGFKCIQCGKCCREEYGDNTVAVFPFEIRCICEKTGMDWNEVVLPTPSGDTDSEGNIHTFEWVIRTNGDCIFLKDGMCSVYEERPYICKTYPFYLYEERLMVCNCEGLGKSMGELESREMASLLKERYITEITESISLFEKFKEFNPGGRGNVCVHDSEGEHWVTL
;
A
#
# COMPACT_ATOMS: atom_id res chain seq x y z
N MET A 1 12.77 16.15 -16.19
CA MET A 1 11.59 16.13 -17.12
C MET A 1 11.46 14.89 -18.06
N ASP A 2 12.45 14.52 -18.89
CA ASP A 2 12.28 13.42 -19.87
C ASP A 2 12.13 12.03 -19.24
N ILE A 3 12.79 11.78 -18.10
CA ILE A 3 12.70 10.52 -17.37
C ILE A 3 11.29 10.31 -16.80
N ILE A 4 10.73 11.35 -16.16
CA ILE A 4 9.37 11.32 -15.59
C ILE A 4 8.33 11.04 -16.68
N LYS A 5 8.42 11.72 -17.83
CA LYS A 5 7.52 11.49 -18.98
C LYS A 5 7.59 10.04 -19.49
N ARG A 6 8.80 9.47 -19.58
CA ARG A 6 8.99 8.05 -19.97
C ARG A 6 8.38 7.11 -18.93
N LYS A 7 8.57 7.38 -17.64
CA LYS A 7 7.99 6.59 -16.54
C LYS A 7 6.46 6.62 -16.58
N ILE A 8 5.84 7.79 -16.71
CA ILE A 8 4.38 7.94 -16.84
C ILE A 8 3.86 7.18 -18.06
N THR A 9 4.54 7.28 -19.20
CA THR A 9 4.15 6.53 -20.42
C THR A 9 4.20 5.02 -20.20
N GLN A 10 5.21 4.52 -19.49
CA GLN A 10 5.30 3.11 -19.14
C GLN A 10 4.19 2.70 -18.17
N LEU A 11 3.91 3.50 -17.14
CA LEU A 11 2.82 3.24 -16.20
C LEU A 11 1.46 3.22 -16.89
N LYS A 12 1.20 4.13 -17.84
CA LYS A 12 -0.04 4.13 -18.64
C LYS A 12 -0.20 2.85 -19.47
N LYS A 13 0.88 2.28 -20.00
CA LYS A 13 0.85 0.96 -20.65
C LYS A 13 0.57 -0.17 -19.66
N THR A 14 1.17 -0.12 -18.47
CA THR A 14 0.90 -1.11 -17.40
C THR A 14 -0.55 -1.03 -16.94
N LEU A 15 -1.12 0.18 -16.80
CA LEU A 15 -2.52 0.38 -16.45
C LEU A 15 -3.47 -0.30 -17.43
N LEU A 16 -3.22 -0.18 -18.74
CA LEU A 16 -4.01 -0.87 -19.77
C LEU A 16 -3.94 -2.40 -19.62
N ARG A 17 -2.77 -2.95 -19.27
CA ARG A 17 -2.64 -4.39 -19.01
C ARG A 17 -3.34 -4.82 -17.72
N ALA A 18 -3.23 -4.01 -16.66
CA ALA A 18 -3.91 -4.24 -15.39
C ALA A 18 -5.45 -4.26 -15.53
N GLN A 19 -6.00 -3.33 -16.32
CA GLN A 19 -7.43 -3.29 -16.64
C GLN A 19 -7.90 -4.53 -17.41
N ALA A 20 -7.03 -5.11 -18.24
CA ALA A 20 -7.29 -6.31 -19.02
C ALA A 20 -7.10 -7.63 -18.26
N ILE A 21 -6.75 -7.60 -16.97
CA ILE A 21 -6.64 -8.80 -16.15
C ILE A 21 -8.00 -9.52 -16.09
N ASP A 22 -7.97 -10.82 -16.41
CA ASP A 22 -9.10 -11.73 -16.30
C ASP A 22 -9.28 -12.17 -14.84
N GLU A 23 -10.29 -11.60 -14.19
CA GLU A 23 -10.63 -11.90 -12.80
C GLU A 23 -11.08 -13.35 -12.58
N ASN A 24 -11.66 -14.02 -13.59
CA ASN A 24 -12.07 -15.43 -13.45
C ASN A 24 -10.85 -16.34 -13.41
N ARG A 25 -9.88 -16.08 -14.29
CA ARG A 25 -8.60 -16.79 -14.28
C ARG A 25 -7.87 -16.57 -12.96
N LEU A 26 -7.76 -15.30 -12.53
CA LEU A 26 -7.11 -14.93 -11.28
C LEU A 26 -7.79 -15.58 -10.07
N ALA A 27 -9.12 -15.59 -10.02
CA ALA A 27 -9.89 -16.28 -8.99
C ALA A 27 -9.64 -17.79 -8.96
N GLY A 28 -9.43 -18.42 -10.12
CA GLY A 28 -9.04 -19.82 -10.23
C GLY A 28 -7.67 -20.10 -9.59
N GLU A 29 -6.67 -19.26 -9.90
CA GLU A 29 -5.31 -19.35 -9.34
C GLU A 29 -5.31 -19.13 -7.81
N ILE A 30 -6.08 -18.15 -7.33
CA ILE A 30 -6.26 -17.86 -5.90
C ILE A 30 -6.94 -19.03 -5.19
N LYS A 31 -8.03 -19.56 -5.77
CA LYS A 31 -8.75 -20.70 -5.20
C LYS A 31 -7.88 -21.94 -5.11
N GLN A 32 -7.08 -22.20 -6.15
CA GLN A 32 -6.13 -23.31 -6.17
C GLN A 32 -5.04 -23.16 -5.11
N THR A 33 -4.56 -21.93 -4.89
CA THR A 33 -3.58 -21.65 -3.84
C THR A 33 -4.17 -21.88 -2.44
N GLY A 34 -5.42 -21.47 -2.24
CA GLY A 34 -6.16 -21.62 -0.99
C GLY A 34 -5.64 -20.67 0.10
N PHE A 35 -6.55 -19.93 0.71
CA PHE A 35 -6.21 -19.04 1.82
C PHE A 35 -7.40 -18.82 2.73
N LYS A 36 -7.12 -18.79 4.04
CA LYS A 36 -8.03 -18.24 5.04
C LYS A 36 -7.22 -17.53 6.12
N CYS A 37 -7.46 -16.23 6.29
CA CYS A 37 -6.90 -15.48 7.40
C CYS A 37 -7.34 -16.14 8.73
N ILE A 38 -6.37 -16.49 9.57
CA ILE A 38 -6.61 -17.07 10.91
C ILE A 38 -6.48 -16.03 12.02
N GLN A 39 -6.40 -14.74 11.67
CA GLN A 39 -6.32 -13.62 12.60
C GLN A 39 -5.20 -13.78 13.65
N CYS A 40 -4.07 -14.37 13.27
CA CYS A 40 -2.95 -14.61 14.18
C CYS A 40 -2.13 -13.35 14.53
N GLY A 41 -2.38 -12.23 13.83
CA GLY A 41 -1.67 -10.96 14.04
C GLY A 41 -0.20 -10.95 13.58
N LYS A 42 0.34 -12.05 13.06
CA LYS A 42 1.77 -12.16 12.70
C LYS A 42 2.22 -11.13 11.65
N CYS A 43 1.39 -10.85 10.64
CA CYS A 43 1.69 -9.84 9.63
C CYS A 43 1.76 -8.41 10.20
N CYS A 44 1.25 -8.18 11.42
CA CYS A 44 1.31 -6.88 12.08
C CYS A 44 2.54 -6.72 12.98
N ARG A 45 3.30 -7.80 13.23
CA ARG A 45 4.39 -7.81 14.22
C ARG A 45 5.76 -7.88 13.57
N GLU A 46 6.67 -7.07 14.07
CA GLU A 46 8.06 -7.01 13.59
C GLU A 46 8.81 -8.33 13.76
N GLU A 47 8.52 -9.07 14.84
CA GLU A 47 9.20 -10.34 15.13
C GLU A 47 9.00 -11.42 14.05
N TYR A 48 7.96 -11.29 13.21
CA TYR A 48 7.67 -12.24 12.12
C TYR A 48 8.09 -11.72 10.73
N GLY A 49 8.72 -10.55 10.66
CA GLY A 49 9.24 -9.97 9.42
C GLY A 49 8.86 -8.50 9.22
N ASP A 50 9.07 -8.02 8.00
CA ASP A 50 8.69 -6.66 7.62
C ASP A 50 7.17 -6.46 7.71
N ASN A 51 6.76 -5.57 8.60
CA ASN A 51 5.37 -5.17 8.82
C ASN A 51 5.07 -3.77 8.28
N THR A 52 5.92 -3.25 7.39
CA THR A 52 5.71 -1.97 6.71
C THR A 52 4.52 -2.05 5.77
N VAL A 53 3.54 -1.16 5.96
CA VAL A 53 2.32 -1.10 5.15
C VAL A 53 2.25 0.26 4.50
N ALA A 54 2.59 0.34 3.21
CA ALA A 54 2.35 1.53 2.40
C ALA A 54 0.84 1.77 2.24
N VAL A 55 0.44 3.04 2.28
CA VAL A 55 -0.96 3.46 2.24
C VAL A 55 -1.13 4.74 1.44
N PHE A 56 -2.25 4.81 0.71
CA PHE A 56 -2.61 5.98 -0.07
C PHE A 56 -3.45 6.98 0.74
N PRO A 57 -3.49 8.27 0.34
CA PRO A 57 -4.23 9.31 1.06
C PRO A 57 -5.68 8.98 1.38
N PHE A 58 -6.41 8.33 0.47
CA PHE A 58 -7.81 7.97 0.71
C PHE A 58 -7.95 6.86 1.76
N GLU A 59 -7.01 5.91 1.84
CA GLU A 59 -7.01 4.85 2.85
C GLU A 59 -6.74 5.41 4.24
N ILE A 60 -5.83 6.38 4.33
CA ILE A 60 -5.53 7.10 5.58
C ILE A 60 -6.79 7.80 6.08
N ARG A 61 -7.51 8.51 5.19
CA ARG A 61 -8.78 9.17 5.54
C ARG A 61 -9.84 8.20 6.05
N CYS A 62 -10.02 7.04 5.41
CA CYS A 62 -10.94 6.00 5.88
C CYS A 62 -10.59 5.55 7.32
N ILE A 63 -9.30 5.34 7.60
CA ILE A 63 -8.84 4.94 8.93
C ILE A 63 -9.05 6.06 9.95
N CYS A 64 -8.71 7.31 9.61
CA CYS A 64 -8.94 8.48 10.48
C CYS A 64 -10.43 8.63 10.82
N GLU A 65 -11.33 8.53 9.83
CA GLU A 65 -12.78 8.62 10.05
C GLU A 65 -13.27 7.52 11.00
N LYS A 66 -12.79 6.29 10.82
CA LYS A 66 -13.18 5.16 11.66
C LYS A 66 -12.70 5.27 13.10
N THR A 67 -11.50 5.80 13.30
CA THR A 67 -10.80 5.77 14.59
C THR A 67 -10.91 7.07 15.36
N GLY A 68 -11.21 8.18 14.70
CA GLY A 68 -11.13 9.53 15.25
C GLY A 68 -9.68 10.02 15.45
N MET A 69 -8.68 9.29 14.95
CA MET A 69 -7.27 9.66 15.05
C MET A 69 -6.90 10.70 13.99
N ASP A 70 -5.93 11.55 14.32
CA ASP A 70 -5.34 12.48 13.38
C ASP A 70 -4.40 11.75 12.39
N TRP A 71 -4.20 12.35 11.21
CA TRP A 71 -3.33 11.82 10.14
C TRP A 71 -1.96 11.36 10.66
N ASN A 72 -1.29 12.21 11.44
CA ASN A 72 0.04 11.93 11.97
C ASN A 72 0.05 10.87 13.07
N GLU A 73 -1.09 10.57 13.69
CA GLU A 73 -1.20 9.46 14.63
C GLU A 73 -1.34 8.13 13.88
N VAL A 74 -1.90 8.13 12.66
CA VAL A 74 -2.13 6.94 11.82
C VAL A 74 -0.89 6.55 11.01
N VAL A 75 -0.23 7.52 10.39
CA VAL A 75 0.89 7.29 9.46
C VAL A 75 2.16 8.02 9.84
N LEU A 76 3.26 7.59 9.23
CA LEU A 76 4.53 8.29 9.20
C LEU A 76 5.11 8.30 7.77
N PRO A 77 6.01 9.27 7.45
CA PRO A 77 6.73 9.28 6.18
C PRO A 77 7.48 7.98 5.95
N THR A 78 7.41 7.39 4.75
CA THR A 78 8.23 6.22 4.40
C THR A 78 9.73 6.53 4.66
N PRO A 79 10.51 5.65 5.30
CA PRO A 79 11.93 5.89 5.51
C PRO A 79 12.68 6.14 4.20
N SER A 80 13.49 7.21 4.16
CA SER A 80 14.27 7.59 2.97
C SER A 80 15.64 8.15 3.38
N GLY A 81 16.63 7.92 2.53
CA GLY A 81 17.97 8.53 2.62
C GLY A 81 18.17 9.72 1.67
N ASP A 82 17.16 10.05 0.85
CA ASP A 82 17.27 11.11 -0.14
C ASP A 82 17.17 12.47 0.55
N THR A 83 18.27 13.22 0.56
CA THR A 83 18.38 14.51 1.25
C THR A 83 18.71 15.63 0.27
N ASP A 84 18.06 16.78 0.42
CA ASP A 84 18.35 17.97 -0.38
C ASP A 84 19.60 18.74 0.13
N SER A 85 19.94 19.85 -0.54
CA SER A 85 21.11 20.67 -0.15
C SER A 85 20.95 21.40 1.19
N GLU A 86 19.72 21.54 1.69
CA GLU A 86 19.40 22.20 2.96
C GLU A 86 19.26 21.19 4.12
N GLY A 87 19.40 19.89 3.85
CA GLY A 87 19.30 18.83 4.84
C GLY A 87 17.89 18.27 5.04
N ASN A 88 16.92 18.64 4.20
CA ASN A 88 15.56 18.07 4.27
C ASN A 88 15.53 16.69 3.62
N ILE A 89 14.81 15.76 4.23
CA ILE A 89 14.60 14.41 3.69
C ILE A 89 13.40 14.44 2.74
N HIS A 90 13.54 13.89 1.54
CA HIS A 90 12.44 13.66 0.63
C HIS A 90 12.10 12.18 0.59
N THR A 91 10.81 11.86 0.62
CA THR A 91 10.34 10.48 0.54
C THR A 91 9.06 10.40 -0.28
N PHE A 92 8.70 9.18 -0.67
CA PHE A 92 7.47 8.91 -1.40
C PHE A 92 6.48 8.15 -0.52
N GLU A 93 5.22 8.52 -0.64
CA GLU A 93 4.08 7.87 0.02
C GLU A 93 4.20 7.82 1.56
N TRP A 94 3.16 7.25 2.17
CA TRP A 94 3.03 7.09 3.62
C TRP A 94 3.04 5.62 3.99
N VAL A 95 3.45 5.33 5.23
CA VAL A 95 3.29 4.00 5.81
C VAL A 95 2.47 4.08 7.09
N ILE A 96 1.70 3.03 7.39
CA ILE A 96 1.06 2.89 8.70
C ILE A 96 2.14 2.98 9.78
N ARG A 97 1.86 3.78 10.81
CA ARG A 97 2.77 3.97 11.93
C ARG A 97 3.02 2.63 12.63
N THR A 98 4.28 2.39 12.99
CA THR A 98 4.70 1.25 13.79
C THR A 98 5.53 1.73 14.99
N ASN A 99 5.56 0.93 16.05
CA ASN A 99 6.48 1.08 17.18
C ASN A 99 7.02 -0.31 17.54
N GLY A 100 7.80 -0.88 16.61
CA GLY A 100 7.97 -2.33 16.48
C GLY A 100 6.75 -2.91 15.76
N ASP A 101 5.65 -3.11 16.48
CA ASP A 101 4.40 -3.61 15.90
C ASP A 101 3.55 -2.49 15.27
N CYS A 102 2.63 -2.87 14.37
CA CYS A 102 1.61 -1.98 13.83
C CYS A 102 0.76 -1.37 14.96
N ILE A 103 0.52 -0.06 14.93
CA ILE A 103 -0.24 0.65 16.00
C ILE A 103 -1.67 0.14 16.21
N PHE A 104 -2.25 -0.47 15.18
CA PHE A 104 -3.61 -1.03 15.21
C PHE A 104 -3.66 -2.47 15.73
N LEU A 105 -2.52 -3.07 16.09
CA LEU A 105 -2.52 -4.37 16.75
C LEU A 105 -2.90 -4.18 18.23
N LYS A 106 -4.12 -4.55 18.59
CA LYS A 106 -4.68 -4.49 19.95
C LYS A 106 -5.15 -5.88 20.37
N ASP A 107 -4.72 -6.33 21.55
CA ASP A 107 -5.07 -7.65 22.10
C ASP A 107 -4.84 -8.82 21.12
N GLY A 108 -3.78 -8.71 20.30
CA GLY A 108 -3.41 -9.72 19.29
C GLY A 108 -4.21 -9.65 17.98
N MET A 109 -5.14 -8.71 17.83
CA MET A 109 -5.98 -8.55 16.64
C MET A 109 -5.90 -7.13 16.06
N CYS A 110 -6.24 -6.98 14.78
CA CYS A 110 -6.28 -5.67 14.14
C CYS A 110 -7.55 -4.92 14.56
N SER A 111 -7.41 -3.77 15.21
CA SER A 111 -8.52 -2.93 15.67
C SER A 111 -9.28 -2.22 14.55
N VAL A 112 -8.71 -2.18 13.34
CA VAL A 112 -9.31 -1.58 12.13
C VAL A 112 -9.54 -2.63 11.04
N TYR A 113 -9.88 -3.87 11.41
CA TYR A 113 -9.92 -5.01 10.48
C TYR A 113 -10.78 -4.77 9.21
N GLU A 114 -11.94 -4.11 9.34
CA GLU A 114 -12.80 -3.80 8.19
C GLU A 114 -12.25 -2.65 7.32
N GLU A 115 -11.57 -1.69 7.96
CA GLU A 115 -10.94 -0.52 7.30
C GLU A 115 -9.47 -0.74 6.96
N ARG A 116 -9.03 -2.01 6.92
CA ARG A 116 -7.66 -2.35 6.56
C ARG A 116 -7.30 -1.74 5.19
N PRO A 117 -6.06 -1.24 5.02
CA PRO A 117 -5.54 -0.88 3.71
C PRO A 117 -5.55 -2.05 2.74
N TYR A 118 -5.47 -1.77 1.45
CA TYR A 118 -5.42 -2.75 0.37
C TYR A 118 -4.35 -3.80 0.57
N ILE A 119 -3.14 -3.41 0.97
CA ILE A 119 -2.06 -4.36 1.29
C ILE A 119 -2.54 -5.37 2.33
N CYS A 120 -3.16 -4.90 3.41
CA CYS A 120 -3.64 -5.74 4.50
C CYS A 120 -4.90 -6.55 4.15
N LYS A 121 -5.78 -6.04 3.27
CA LYS A 121 -7.00 -6.75 2.82
C LYS A 121 -6.66 -7.87 1.84
N THR A 122 -5.66 -7.67 0.99
CA THR A 122 -5.28 -8.62 -0.06
C THR A 122 -4.18 -9.59 0.36
N TYR A 123 -3.46 -9.34 1.45
CA TYR A 123 -2.45 -10.25 1.99
C TYR A 123 -3.03 -11.67 2.21
N PRO A 124 -2.34 -12.73 1.74
CA PRO A 124 -0.94 -12.77 1.32
C PRO A 124 -0.72 -12.56 -0.18
N PHE A 125 -1.75 -12.18 -0.93
CA PHE A 125 -1.69 -12.03 -2.37
C PHE A 125 -1.31 -10.61 -2.77
N TYR A 126 -0.58 -10.50 -3.88
CA TYR A 126 -0.35 -9.24 -4.59
C TYR A 126 -0.12 -9.53 -6.07
N LEU A 127 -0.15 -8.48 -6.90
CA LEU A 127 0.16 -8.60 -8.32
C LEU A 127 1.51 -7.96 -8.62
N TYR A 128 2.33 -8.65 -9.41
CA TYR A 128 3.57 -8.13 -9.96
C TYR A 128 3.67 -8.51 -11.43
N GLU A 129 3.86 -7.52 -12.32
CA GLU A 129 3.82 -7.73 -13.77
C GLU A 129 2.58 -8.53 -14.23
N GLU A 130 1.41 -8.15 -13.69
CA GLU A 130 0.12 -8.78 -13.96
C GLU A 130 -0.01 -10.25 -13.53
N ARG A 131 0.92 -10.77 -12.73
CA ARG A 131 0.92 -12.16 -12.23
C ARG A 131 0.59 -12.21 -10.74
N LEU A 132 -0.13 -13.25 -10.34
CA LEU A 132 -0.39 -13.55 -8.94
C LEU A 132 0.92 -13.92 -8.24
N MET A 133 1.21 -13.19 -7.18
CA MET A 133 2.30 -13.45 -6.25
C MET A 133 1.73 -13.75 -4.87
N VAL A 134 2.47 -14.55 -4.09
CA VAL A 134 2.02 -15.04 -2.79
C VAL A 134 3.13 -14.88 -1.77
N CYS A 135 2.87 -14.12 -0.71
CA CYS A 135 3.74 -14.02 0.45
C CYS A 135 3.55 -15.21 1.39
N ASN A 136 4.54 -15.49 2.23
CA ASN A 136 4.41 -16.54 3.25
C ASN A 136 3.33 -16.17 4.27
N CYS A 137 2.36 -17.07 4.49
CA CYS A 137 1.34 -16.91 5.53
C CYS A 137 0.85 -18.28 6.02
N GLU A 138 0.61 -18.43 7.32
CA GLU A 138 0.07 -19.65 7.93
C GLU A 138 -1.38 -19.97 7.51
N GLY A 139 -2.07 -19.00 6.91
CA GLY A 139 -3.40 -19.16 6.35
C GLY A 139 -3.42 -19.87 4.99
N LEU A 140 -2.27 -20.07 4.34
CA LEU A 140 -2.18 -20.68 3.00
C LEU A 140 -2.57 -22.17 3.03
N GLY A 141 -3.06 -22.65 1.89
CA GLY A 141 -3.50 -24.04 1.68
C GLY A 141 -4.84 -24.38 2.35
N LYS A 142 -5.45 -23.43 3.08
CA LYS A 142 -6.80 -23.58 3.61
C LYS A 142 -7.82 -23.44 2.49
N SER A 143 -8.95 -24.15 2.59
CA SER A 143 -10.00 -24.11 1.58
C SER A 143 -10.55 -22.69 1.41
N MET A 144 -10.64 -22.25 0.17
CA MET A 144 -11.25 -20.98 -0.21
C MET A 144 -12.46 -21.24 -1.11
N GLY A 145 -13.58 -20.58 -0.81
CA GLY A 145 -14.81 -20.68 -1.58
C GLY A 145 -14.72 -20.00 -2.93
N GLU A 146 -15.61 -20.37 -3.84
CA GLU A 146 -15.76 -19.76 -5.17
C GLU A 146 -16.07 -18.25 -5.12
N LEU A 147 -16.94 -17.85 -4.19
CA LEU A 147 -17.28 -16.45 -4.01
C LEU A 147 -16.09 -15.67 -3.44
N GLU A 148 -15.49 -16.19 -2.36
CA GLU A 148 -14.33 -15.59 -1.69
C GLU A 148 -13.15 -15.39 -2.66
N SER A 149 -12.87 -16.37 -3.52
CA SER A 149 -11.76 -16.27 -4.47
C SER A 149 -12.03 -15.23 -5.57
N ARG A 150 -13.29 -15.05 -6.00
CA ARG A 150 -13.68 -13.98 -6.93
C ARG A 150 -13.59 -12.60 -6.29
N GLU A 151 -14.06 -12.46 -5.06
CA GLU A 151 -13.94 -11.21 -4.30
C GLU A 151 -12.48 -10.81 -4.11
N MET A 152 -11.62 -11.77 -3.74
CA MET A 152 -10.18 -11.54 -3.62
C MET A 152 -9.53 -11.18 -4.96
N ALA A 153 -9.91 -11.84 -6.07
CA ALA A 153 -9.39 -11.52 -7.39
C ALA A 153 -9.77 -10.10 -7.84
N SER A 154 -11.02 -9.71 -7.62
CA SER A 154 -11.51 -8.36 -7.95
C SER A 154 -10.78 -7.31 -7.13
N LEU A 155 -10.62 -7.54 -5.82
CA LEU A 155 -9.91 -6.65 -4.91
C LEU A 155 -8.42 -6.53 -5.23
N LEU A 156 -7.75 -7.62 -5.64
CA LEU A 156 -6.35 -7.59 -6.07
C LEU A 156 -6.15 -6.76 -7.33
N LYS A 157 -7.05 -6.92 -8.31
CA LYS A 157 -7.01 -6.14 -9.54
C LYS A 157 -7.29 -4.66 -9.26
N GLU A 158 -8.30 -4.37 -8.43
CA GLU A 158 -8.60 -3.01 -7.97
C GLU A 158 -7.37 -2.37 -7.31
N ARG A 159 -6.79 -3.04 -6.31
CA ARG A 159 -5.55 -2.62 -5.65
C ARG A 159 -4.45 -2.32 -6.67
N TYR A 160 -4.16 -3.23 -7.60
CA TYR A 160 -3.08 -3.06 -8.57
C TYR A 160 -3.33 -1.89 -9.53
N ILE A 161 -4.57 -1.69 -9.96
CA ILE A 161 -4.97 -0.52 -10.76
C ILE A 161 -4.79 0.76 -9.95
N THR A 162 -5.18 0.77 -8.68
CA THR A 162 -4.99 1.91 -7.78
C THR A 162 -3.51 2.23 -7.59
N GLU A 163 -2.67 1.24 -7.28
CA GLU A 163 -1.21 1.44 -7.13
C GLU A 163 -0.58 2.11 -8.35
N ILE A 164 -0.98 1.70 -9.56
CA ILE A 164 -0.50 2.31 -10.81
C ILE A 164 -1.05 3.73 -11.00
N THR A 165 -2.33 3.95 -10.67
CA THR A 165 -3.00 5.26 -10.85
C THR A 165 -2.48 6.30 -9.88
N GLU A 166 -2.26 5.92 -8.62
CA GLU A 166 -1.64 6.74 -7.59
C GLU A 166 -0.20 7.09 -8.01
N SER A 167 0.56 6.10 -8.49
CA SER A 167 1.92 6.34 -9.03
C SER A 167 1.94 7.33 -10.20
N ILE A 168 0.98 7.22 -11.15
CA ILE A 168 0.88 8.18 -12.25
C ILE A 168 0.60 9.57 -11.72
N SER A 169 -0.37 9.71 -10.81
CA SER A 169 -0.77 10.99 -10.22
C SER A 169 0.38 11.65 -9.44
N LEU A 170 1.12 10.84 -8.67
CA LEU A 170 2.34 11.26 -7.99
C LEU A 170 3.35 11.83 -8.99
N PHE A 171 3.70 11.08 -10.04
CA PHE A 171 4.68 11.56 -11.02
C PHE A 171 4.20 12.76 -11.84
N GLU A 172 2.89 12.93 -12.05
CA GLU A 172 2.32 14.10 -12.73
C GLU A 172 2.40 15.36 -11.85
N LYS A 173 2.36 15.22 -10.52
CA LYS A 173 2.46 16.32 -9.55
C LYS A 173 3.87 16.53 -9.00
N PHE A 174 4.73 15.53 -9.12
CA PHE A 174 6.10 15.56 -8.58
C PHE A 174 6.90 16.71 -9.16
N LYS A 175 7.44 17.53 -8.27
CA LYS A 175 8.40 18.58 -8.61
C LYS A 175 9.78 18.12 -8.12
N GLU A 176 10.77 18.26 -8.99
CA GLU A 176 12.16 18.02 -8.61
C GLU A 176 12.52 18.89 -7.39
N PHE A 177 13.42 18.38 -6.53
CA PHE A 177 13.85 18.96 -5.26
C PHE A 177 13.99 20.48 -5.30
N ASN A 178 12.92 21.20 -4.93
CA ASN A 178 12.95 22.64 -4.79
C ASN A 178 13.16 22.98 -3.31
N PRO A 179 14.26 23.65 -2.94
CA PRO A 179 14.48 24.11 -1.57
C PRO A 179 13.47 25.23 -1.26
N GLY A 180 12.33 24.88 -0.69
CA GLY A 180 11.24 25.86 -0.50
C GLY A 180 10.28 25.58 0.66
N GLY A 181 10.40 24.44 1.33
CA GLY A 181 9.52 24.05 2.44
C GLY A 181 9.99 24.51 3.81
N ARG A 182 9.09 24.42 4.80
CA ARG A 182 9.42 24.43 6.23
C ARG A 182 9.01 23.07 6.79
N GLY A 183 9.98 22.27 7.21
CA GLY A 183 9.78 20.91 7.73
C GLY A 183 10.97 20.02 7.37
N ASN A 184 11.40 19.17 8.30
CA ASN A 184 12.60 18.32 8.10
C ASN A 184 12.36 17.20 7.06
N VAL A 185 11.09 16.90 6.73
CA VAL A 185 10.71 15.84 5.79
C VAL A 185 9.62 16.32 4.82
N CYS A 186 9.82 16.10 3.52
CA CYS A 186 8.84 16.29 2.47
C CYS A 186 8.35 14.94 1.92
N VAL A 187 7.08 14.62 2.11
CA VAL A 187 6.43 13.43 1.55
C VAL A 187 5.80 13.79 0.21
N HIS A 188 6.11 13.02 -0.83
CA HIS A 188 5.52 13.13 -2.17
C HIS A 188 4.53 11.99 -2.38
N ASP A 189 3.26 12.30 -2.54
CA ASP A 189 2.21 11.31 -2.84
C ASP A 189 1.37 11.71 -4.05
N SER A 190 0.30 10.96 -4.31
CA SER A 190 -0.63 11.22 -5.40
C SER A 190 -1.39 12.55 -5.28
N GLU A 191 -1.41 13.20 -4.11
CA GLU A 191 -2.07 14.46 -3.82
C GLU A 191 -1.10 15.67 -3.85
N GLY A 192 0.21 15.43 -3.69
CA GLY A 192 1.27 16.42 -3.89
C GLY A 192 2.39 16.32 -2.87
N GLU A 193 2.95 17.48 -2.52
CA GLU A 193 4.00 17.60 -1.50
C GLU A 193 3.41 17.92 -0.13
N HIS A 194 3.84 17.19 0.90
CA HIS A 194 3.42 17.38 2.28
C HIS A 194 4.64 17.57 3.17
N TRP A 195 4.72 18.72 3.83
CA TRP A 195 5.84 19.06 4.70
C TRP A 195 5.53 18.71 6.15
N VAL A 196 6.34 17.83 6.73
CA VAL A 196 6.16 17.31 8.09
C VAL A 196 7.35 17.72 8.95
N THR A 197 7.07 18.14 10.19
CA THR A 197 8.09 18.34 11.21
C THR A 197 8.10 17.10 12.10
N LEU A 198 9.22 16.36 12.08
CA LEU A 198 9.48 15.25 13.00
C LEU A 198 10.00 15.76 14.34
#